data_AF-A0A1I6Q6Q5-F1
#
_entry.id   AF-A0A1I6Q6Q5-F1
#
_cell.length_a   1.000
_cell.length_b   1.000
_cell.length_c   1.000
_cell.angle_alpha   90.00
_cell.angle_beta   90.00
_cell.angle_gamma   90.00
#
_symmetry.space_group_name_H-M   'P 1'
#
loop_
_entity.id
_entity.type
_entity.pdbx_description
1 polymer ?
#
loop_
_entity_poly.entity_id
_entity_poly.type
_entity_poly.pdbx_seq_one_letter_code
_entity_poly.pdbx_strand_id
1 'polypeptide(L)'
;MTYVIYFYMKILYQTRKKRFFLSMKSVKLHSPLSRLVNYSLAFLLLFSLNLFAQEGDAANGEKLFKANCAACHKLDKKLIGPELLKITEKRDLEWLKAWIKDNNALVASGDKLAKEVQESNPAAMTPFPQLSDSDINDILVYTNGAPVAATTVASTEVDPGVELGKQIFKANCAACHKLEGKLIGPELLKITEKREHSWLKAWIKDNNALVASGDKLAKEVQESNPAAMTPFPQLSDEDIDNVLKYLAVGDVQPAAVATTTAGSEEIFNKPGIGILPSLAITILAFLLLSIIVAATTNKKVEEGEEESESMLKSMFFNPFLRFLTLIFVLLGGAWMLFAWLLQIDVNEGYQPIQPIAFSHAVHAGDNKIDCQYCHSSAKHSKTSGIPTANVCMNCHKSISEYNGELFDGHTKEDLDKEIQKIYDAVGWDKENVKYIEGYQQKPIEWVRIHNLADFAYYNHSQHVTVAGLDCQKCHGPVETMHEMRQFSPLTMGWCIDCHRTTKVDMTENGYYKNIHDQLAKKYGVKEVTAAQMGGLECGKCHY
;
A
#
# COMPACT_ATOMS: atom_id res chain seq x y z
N MET A 1 73.43 63.66 37.55
CA MET A 1 72.29 64.18 36.75
C MET A 1 72.19 63.53 35.36
N THR A 2 73.31 63.15 34.73
CA THR A 2 73.38 62.55 33.39
C THR A 2 72.79 61.13 33.27
N TYR A 3 72.84 60.32 34.34
CA TYR A 3 72.29 58.95 34.34
C TYR A 3 70.76 58.89 34.35
N VAL A 4 70.09 59.88 34.94
CA VAL A 4 68.62 59.94 35.04
C VAL A 4 67.99 60.32 33.69
N ILE A 5 68.65 61.21 32.94
CA ILE A 5 68.22 61.63 31.59
C ILE A 5 68.38 60.48 30.58
N TYR A 6 69.47 59.71 30.66
CA TYR A 6 69.68 58.54 29.80
C TYR A 6 68.64 57.43 30.05
N PHE A 7 68.27 57.19 31.31
CA PHE A 7 67.25 56.21 31.66
C PHE A 7 65.86 56.59 31.15
N TYR A 8 65.48 57.88 31.26
CA TYR A 8 64.20 58.38 30.74
C TYR A 8 64.13 58.42 29.20
N MET A 9 65.23 58.76 28.51
CA MET A 9 65.28 58.67 27.04
C MET A 9 65.17 57.23 26.53
N LYS A 10 65.73 56.25 27.24
CA LYS A 10 65.63 54.82 26.87
C LYS A 10 64.20 54.30 27.02
N ILE A 11 63.46 54.74 28.05
CA ILE A 11 62.04 54.41 28.26
C ILE A 11 61.15 55.08 27.19
N LEU A 12 61.41 56.34 26.82
CA LEU A 12 60.67 57.05 25.77
C LEU A 12 60.94 56.48 24.35
N TYR A 13 62.16 56.02 24.08
CA TYR A 13 62.50 55.35 22.82
C TYR A 13 61.86 53.95 22.70
N GLN A 14 61.86 53.17 23.79
CA GLN A 14 61.20 51.85 23.84
C GLN A 14 59.68 51.95 23.73
N THR A 15 59.06 52.99 24.29
CA THR A 15 57.60 53.23 24.18
C THR A 15 57.18 53.75 22.81
N ARG A 16 58.00 54.57 22.12
CA ARG A 16 57.75 54.94 20.71
C ARG A 16 57.92 53.77 19.74
N LYS A 17 58.90 52.88 19.93
CA LYS A 17 59.06 51.68 19.10
C LYS A 17 57.89 50.70 19.27
N LYS A 18 57.32 50.59 20.48
CA LYS A 18 56.08 49.83 20.72
C LYS A 18 54.83 50.48 20.12
N ARG A 19 54.73 51.83 20.06
CA ARG A 19 53.59 52.52 19.43
C ARG A 19 53.64 52.53 17.89
N PHE A 20 54.82 52.58 17.27
CA PHE A 20 54.93 52.49 15.80
C PHE A 20 54.67 51.08 15.25
N PHE A 21 54.90 50.03 16.07
CA PHE A 21 54.49 48.66 15.76
C PHE A 21 52.99 48.37 15.99
N LEU A 22 52.23 49.33 16.54
CA LEU A 22 50.78 49.22 16.73
C LEU A 22 49.97 49.82 15.57
N SER A 23 50.61 50.30 14.50
CA SER A 23 49.94 50.77 13.29
C SER A 23 50.59 50.15 12.07
N MET A 24 50.04 49.01 11.65
CA MET A 24 50.23 48.26 10.39
C MET A 24 50.49 46.77 10.63
N LYS A 25 49.52 46.10 11.25
CA LYS A 25 49.07 44.82 10.71
C LYS A 25 47.58 44.97 10.57
N SER A 26 47.11 45.13 9.33
CA SER A 26 45.69 45.03 9.01
C SER A 26 45.15 43.79 9.73
N VAL A 27 44.24 44.00 10.67
CA VAL A 27 43.58 42.93 11.39
C VAL A 27 42.76 42.15 10.36
N LYS A 28 43.36 41.10 9.78
CA LYS A 28 42.63 39.99 9.17
C LYS A 28 42.15 39.04 10.28
N LEU A 29 41.61 39.56 11.38
CA LEU A 29 40.73 38.79 12.27
C LEU A 29 39.31 38.92 11.72
N HIS A 30 39.05 38.26 10.58
CA HIS A 30 37.71 37.75 10.37
C HIS A 30 37.46 36.82 11.53
N SER A 31 36.58 37.21 12.47
CA SER A 31 36.36 36.48 13.70
C SER A 31 36.06 35.01 13.36
N PRO A 32 36.63 34.04 14.09
CA PRO A 32 36.30 32.62 13.88
C PRO A 32 34.79 32.39 14.00
N LEU A 33 34.09 33.24 14.78
CA LEU A 33 32.63 33.28 14.88
C LEU A 33 31.93 33.64 13.56
N SER A 34 32.43 34.64 12.80
CA SER A 34 31.87 35.02 11.50
C SER A 34 32.03 33.90 10.45
N ARG A 35 33.15 33.17 10.48
CA ARG A 35 33.34 32.02 9.57
C ARG A 35 32.46 30.85 9.98
N LEU A 36 32.35 30.57 11.27
CA LEU A 36 31.47 29.52 11.79
C LEU A 36 30.01 29.80 11.40
N VAL A 37 29.52 31.03 11.61
CA VAL A 37 28.16 31.44 11.24
C VAL A 37 27.92 31.33 9.73
N ASN A 38 28.87 31.77 8.90
CA ASN A 38 28.72 31.69 7.44
C ASN A 38 28.75 30.24 6.92
N TYR A 39 29.57 29.36 7.50
CA TYR A 39 29.59 27.94 7.13
C TYR A 39 28.36 27.20 7.66
N SER A 40 27.87 27.51 8.85
CA SER A 40 26.61 26.97 9.38
C SER A 40 25.40 27.41 8.53
N LEU A 41 25.39 28.66 8.06
CA LEU A 41 24.33 29.17 7.19
C LEU A 41 24.39 28.56 5.78
N ALA A 42 25.59 28.39 5.21
CA ALA A 42 25.79 27.70 3.93
C ALA A 42 25.41 26.21 4.02
N PHE A 43 25.69 25.56 5.16
CA PHE A 43 25.29 24.18 5.41
C PHE A 43 23.76 24.05 5.53
N LEU A 44 23.08 24.98 6.21
CA LEU A 44 21.61 25.04 6.28
C LEU A 44 20.96 25.25 4.90
N LEU A 45 21.58 26.06 4.03
CA LEU A 45 21.13 26.30 2.65
C LEU A 45 21.35 25.10 1.71
N LEU A 46 22.46 24.37 1.87
CA LEU A 46 22.71 23.14 1.09
C LEU A 46 21.85 21.96 1.58
N PHE A 47 21.52 21.91 2.88
CA PHE A 47 20.64 20.91 3.45
C PHE A 47 19.17 21.07 3.02
N SER A 48 18.73 22.31 2.76
CA SER A 48 17.36 22.60 2.29
C SER A 48 17.12 22.29 0.81
N LEU A 49 18.17 22.12 0.00
CA LEU A 49 18.06 21.84 -1.43
C LEU A 49 17.92 20.35 -1.79
N ASN A 50 18.14 19.43 -0.83
CA ASN A 50 18.03 17.98 -1.08
C ASN A 50 16.66 17.39 -0.71
N LEU A 51 15.72 18.19 -0.19
CA LEU A 51 14.37 17.73 0.18
C LEU A 51 13.35 17.72 -0.97
N PHE A 52 13.73 18.12 -2.19
CA PHE A 52 12.78 18.30 -3.31
C PHE A 52 13.26 17.69 -4.64
N ALA A 53 13.81 16.48 -4.60
CA ALA A 53 14.00 15.68 -5.82
C ALA A 53 13.35 14.31 -5.61
N GLN A 54 12.09 14.18 -6.02
CA GLN A 54 11.38 12.92 -6.06
C GLN A 54 11.36 12.49 -7.54
N GLU A 55 12.36 11.72 -7.95
CA GLU A 55 12.35 11.04 -9.25
C GLU A 55 11.45 9.81 -9.12
N GLY A 56 10.46 9.65 -10.02
CA GLY A 56 9.50 8.55 -9.96
C GLY A 56 10.12 7.18 -10.27
N ASP A 57 9.51 6.11 -9.74
CA ASP A 57 9.93 4.72 -9.90
C ASP A 57 9.27 4.05 -11.12
N ALA A 58 10.08 3.74 -12.14
CA ALA A 58 9.61 3.07 -13.35
C ALA A 58 9.03 1.65 -13.10
N ALA A 59 9.53 0.91 -12.10
CA ALA A 59 9.08 -0.45 -11.82
C ALA A 59 7.71 -0.46 -11.13
N ASN A 60 7.51 0.43 -10.15
CA ASN A 60 6.19 0.66 -9.57
C ASN A 60 5.22 1.21 -10.62
N GLY A 61 5.69 2.12 -11.47
CA GLY A 61 4.94 2.66 -12.61
C GLY A 61 4.44 1.59 -13.57
N GLU A 62 5.26 0.60 -13.90
CA GLU A 62 4.85 -0.53 -14.74
C GLU A 62 3.70 -1.33 -14.11
N LYS A 63 3.81 -1.63 -12.80
CA LYS A 63 2.79 -2.37 -12.05
C LYS A 63 1.46 -1.61 -12.06
N LEU A 64 1.50 -0.32 -11.73
CA LEU A 64 0.34 0.55 -11.71
C LEU A 64 -0.29 0.71 -13.11
N PHE A 65 0.54 0.83 -14.15
CA PHE A 65 0.09 0.91 -15.54
C PHE A 65 -0.60 -0.38 -15.98
N LYS A 66 -0.03 -1.55 -15.67
CA LYS A 66 -0.63 -2.86 -15.99
C LYS A 66 -1.97 -3.06 -15.30
N ALA A 67 -2.08 -2.67 -14.03
CA ALA A 67 -3.30 -2.82 -13.25
C ALA A 67 -4.44 -1.88 -13.68
N ASN A 68 -4.12 -0.63 -14.04
CA ASN A 68 -5.12 0.42 -14.18
C ASN A 68 -5.28 0.95 -15.62
N CYS A 69 -4.26 0.83 -16.47
CA CYS A 69 -4.19 1.54 -17.75
C CYS A 69 -4.14 0.58 -18.96
N ALA A 70 -3.50 -0.58 -18.81
CA ALA A 70 -3.15 -1.49 -19.91
C ALA A 70 -4.36 -2.17 -20.60
N ALA A 71 -5.52 -2.17 -19.95
CA ALA A 71 -6.77 -2.62 -20.54
C ALA A 71 -7.23 -1.72 -21.71
N CYS A 72 -6.88 -0.43 -21.66
CA CYS A 72 -7.31 0.55 -22.65
C CYS A 72 -6.15 1.19 -23.44
N HIS A 73 -4.96 1.27 -22.87
CA HIS A 73 -3.78 1.89 -23.48
C HIS A 73 -2.66 0.89 -23.76
N LYS A 74 -1.92 1.10 -24.85
CA LYS A 74 -0.59 0.51 -25.08
C LYS A 74 0.45 1.62 -25.17
N LEU A 75 1.71 1.28 -24.96
CA LEU A 75 2.79 2.26 -25.06
C LEU A 75 3.01 2.68 -26.51
N ASP A 76 3.10 1.72 -27.41
CA ASP A 76 3.59 1.89 -28.78
C ASP A 76 2.51 2.06 -29.84
N LYS A 77 1.24 1.78 -29.52
CA LYS A 77 0.14 1.83 -30.48
C LYS A 77 -1.22 2.15 -29.83
N LYS A 78 -2.16 2.63 -30.64
CA LYS A 78 -3.54 2.86 -30.21
C LYS A 78 -4.23 1.52 -29.92
N LEU A 79 -4.99 1.46 -28.81
CA LEU A 79 -5.86 0.34 -28.47
C LEU A 79 -7.32 0.82 -28.37
N ILE A 80 -7.79 1.14 -27.17
CA ILE A 80 -9.07 1.83 -26.95
C ILE A 80 -8.77 3.33 -26.78
N GLY A 81 -7.79 3.66 -25.93
CA GLY A 81 -7.17 4.97 -25.82
C GLY A 81 -5.94 5.14 -26.72
N PRO A 82 -5.41 6.38 -26.84
CA PRO A 82 -4.19 6.67 -27.60
C PRO A 82 -2.94 6.00 -27.00
N GLU A 83 -1.89 5.90 -27.81
CA GLU A 83 -0.58 5.41 -27.37
C GLU A 83 0.09 6.38 -26.38
N LEU A 84 0.72 5.84 -25.33
CA LEU A 84 1.23 6.64 -24.22
C LEU A 84 2.77 6.71 -24.14
N LEU A 85 3.50 6.08 -25.06
CA LEU A 85 4.97 6.17 -25.07
C LEU A 85 5.41 7.64 -25.19
N LYS A 86 6.24 8.08 -24.24
CA LYS A 86 6.79 9.43 -24.11
C LYS A 86 5.71 10.51 -24.01
N ILE A 87 4.58 10.22 -23.36
CA ILE A 87 3.48 11.19 -23.23
C ILE A 87 3.90 12.47 -22.50
N THR A 88 4.87 12.42 -21.58
CA THR A 88 5.38 13.62 -20.91
C THR A 88 6.24 14.51 -21.80
N GLU A 89 6.70 14.02 -22.97
CA GLU A 89 7.31 14.88 -24.00
C GLU A 89 6.23 15.62 -24.82
N LYS A 90 5.02 15.07 -24.85
CA LYS A 90 3.88 15.62 -25.62
C LYS A 90 2.99 16.55 -24.79
N ARG A 91 3.03 16.44 -23.45
CA ARG A 91 2.12 17.12 -22.53
C ARG A 91 2.77 17.49 -21.20
N ASP A 92 2.24 18.57 -20.61
CA ASP A 92 2.62 19.06 -19.30
C ASP A 92 2.25 18.09 -18.19
N LEU A 93 3.14 17.95 -17.20
CA LEU A 93 3.01 16.99 -16.11
C LEU A 93 1.78 17.29 -15.23
N GLU A 94 1.53 18.56 -14.93
CA GLU A 94 0.42 18.96 -14.07
C GLU A 94 -0.91 18.79 -14.80
N TRP A 95 -0.93 19.03 -16.12
CA TRP A 95 -2.09 18.72 -16.95
C TRP A 95 -2.39 17.22 -16.97
N LEU A 96 -1.37 16.37 -17.13
CA LEU A 96 -1.53 14.91 -17.13
C LEU A 96 -2.07 14.41 -15.78
N LYS A 97 -1.57 14.94 -14.66
CA LYS A 97 -2.10 14.61 -13.32
C LYS A 97 -3.56 15.00 -13.17
N ALA A 98 -3.93 16.22 -13.57
CA ALA A 98 -5.31 16.68 -13.51
C ALA A 98 -6.24 15.82 -14.37
N TRP A 99 -5.80 15.45 -15.58
CA TRP A 99 -6.56 14.59 -16.48
C TRP A 99 -6.74 13.16 -15.93
N ILE A 100 -5.68 12.55 -15.39
CA ILE A 100 -5.73 11.19 -14.84
C ILE A 100 -6.63 11.14 -13.60
N LYS A 101 -6.56 12.15 -12.72
CA LYS A 101 -7.37 12.20 -11.50
C LYS A 101 -8.84 12.48 -11.78
N ASP A 102 -9.13 13.47 -12.63
CA ASP A 102 -10.50 13.89 -12.93
C ASP A 102 -10.60 14.57 -14.29
N ASN A 103 -10.64 13.76 -15.36
CA ASN A 103 -10.83 14.26 -16.72
C ASN A 103 -12.18 14.99 -16.91
N ASN A 104 -13.23 14.59 -16.19
CA ASN A 104 -14.55 15.22 -16.30
C ASN A 104 -14.51 16.67 -15.78
N ALA A 105 -13.84 16.90 -14.64
CA ALA A 105 -13.62 18.25 -14.13
C ALA A 105 -12.75 19.09 -15.07
N LEU A 106 -11.72 18.50 -15.69
CA LEU A 106 -10.87 19.22 -16.64
C LEU A 106 -11.63 19.61 -17.91
N VAL A 107 -12.49 18.73 -18.43
CA VAL A 107 -13.41 19.04 -19.55
C VAL A 107 -14.42 20.13 -19.15
N ALA A 108 -15.00 20.04 -17.95
CA ALA A 108 -15.96 21.01 -17.43
C ALA A 108 -15.34 22.40 -17.19
N SER A 109 -14.04 22.47 -16.89
CA SER A 109 -13.30 23.73 -16.74
C SER A 109 -13.23 24.57 -18.02
N GLY A 110 -13.57 23.96 -19.17
CA GLY A 110 -13.51 24.61 -20.47
C GLY A 110 -12.16 24.45 -21.18
N ASP A 111 -11.26 23.60 -20.67
CA ASP A 111 -10.01 23.25 -21.34
C ASP A 111 -10.30 22.69 -22.75
N LYS A 112 -9.74 23.35 -23.76
CA LYS A 112 -10.01 23.04 -25.17
C LYS A 112 -9.44 21.68 -25.57
N LEU A 113 -8.30 21.31 -25.02
CA LEU A 113 -7.61 20.07 -25.33
C LEU A 113 -8.31 18.88 -24.66
N ALA A 114 -8.76 19.05 -23.42
CA ALA A 114 -9.56 18.07 -22.70
C ALA A 114 -10.82 17.69 -23.48
N LYS A 115 -11.51 18.69 -24.06
CA LYS A 115 -12.69 18.49 -24.91
C LYS A 115 -12.35 17.76 -26.21
N GLU A 116 -11.26 18.14 -26.87
CA GLU A 116 -10.80 17.49 -28.11
C GLU A 116 -10.43 16.00 -27.87
N VAL A 117 -9.78 15.69 -26.75
CA VAL A 117 -9.45 14.31 -26.36
C VAL A 117 -10.70 13.50 -26.05
N GLN A 118 -11.71 14.10 -25.40
CA GLN A 118 -13.00 13.47 -25.13
C GLN A 118 -13.83 13.24 -26.41
N GLU A 119 -13.83 14.19 -27.34
CA GLU A 119 -14.58 14.11 -28.61
C GLU A 119 -13.96 13.12 -29.60
N SER A 120 -12.63 12.96 -29.57
CA SER A 120 -11.90 12.06 -30.47
C SER A 120 -11.90 10.59 -30.05
N ASN A 121 -12.34 10.25 -28.83
CA ASN A 121 -12.45 8.87 -28.36
C ASN A 121 -13.84 8.63 -27.72
N PRO A 122 -14.74 7.87 -28.37
CA PRO A 122 -16.10 7.66 -27.87
C PRO A 122 -16.18 6.83 -26.58
N ALA A 123 -15.09 6.18 -26.17
CA ALA A 123 -14.96 5.54 -24.86
C ALA A 123 -14.37 6.56 -23.86
N ALA A 124 -15.18 7.01 -22.90
CA ALA A 124 -14.73 7.93 -21.86
C ALA A 124 -13.65 7.26 -20.99
N MET A 125 -12.54 7.98 -20.75
CA MET A 125 -11.52 7.53 -19.81
C MET A 125 -12.07 7.57 -18.38
N THR A 126 -11.93 6.48 -17.63
CA THR A 126 -12.30 6.46 -16.20
C THR A 126 -11.38 7.41 -15.41
N PRO A 127 -11.91 8.25 -14.50
CA PRO A 127 -11.08 9.06 -13.60
C PRO A 127 -10.46 8.19 -12.49
N PHE A 128 -9.25 8.54 -12.07
CA PHE A 128 -8.49 7.83 -11.03
C PHE A 128 -8.15 8.73 -9.83
N PRO A 129 -9.16 9.25 -9.09
CA PRO A 129 -8.92 10.15 -7.95
C PRO A 129 -8.17 9.49 -6.78
N GLN A 130 -8.15 8.15 -6.75
CA GLN A 130 -7.44 7.36 -5.74
C GLN A 130 -5.92 7.31 -5.92
N LEU A 131 -5.40 7.64 -7.11
CA LEU A 131 -3.95 7.64 -7.35
C LEU A 131 -3.31 8.89 -6.74
N SER A 132 -2.24 8.69 -5.97
CA SER A 132 -1.45 9.80 -5.44
C SER A 132 -0.65 10.49 -6.56
N ASP A 133 -0.13 11.70 -6.31
CA ASP A 133 0.75 12.36 -7.27
C ASP A 133 2.04 11.56 -7.52
N SER A 134 2.49 10.80 -6.52
CA SER A 134 3.65 9.90 -6.63
C SER A 134 3.33 8.73 -7.57
N ASP A 135 2.17 8.08 -7.38
CA ASP A 135 1.75 6.96 -8.24
C ASP A 135 1.62 7.40 -9.71
N ILE A 136 1.08 8.60 -9.95
CA ILE A 136 0.96 9.16 -11.29
C ILE A 136 2.35 9.47 -11.87
N ASN A 137 3.27 10.02 -11.07
CA ASN A 137 4.65 10.26 -11.52
C ASN A 137 5.35 8.95 -11.91
N ASP A 138 5.19 7.89 -11.11
CA ASP A 138 5.77 6.57 -11.38
C ASP A 138 5.24 5.99 -12.71
N ILE A 139 3.92 6.04 -12.92
CA ILE A 139 3.27 5.65 -14.18
C ILE A 139 3.85 6.44 -15.35
N LEU A 140 3.99 7.76 -15.20
CA LEU A 140 4.49 8.63 -16.26
C LEU A 140 5.97 8.37 -16.58
N VAL A 141 6.80 8.09 -15.58
CA VAL A 141 8.19 7.65 -15.76
C VAL A 141 8.25 6.33 -16.55
N TYR A 142 7.40 5.35 -16.22
CA TYR A 142 7.29 4.12 -17.00
C TYR A 142 6.89 4.38 -18.46
N THR A 143 5.92 5.27 -18.70
CA THR A 143 5.49 5.60 -20.06
C THR A 143 6.57 6.29 -20.91
N ASN A 144 7.62 6.83 -20.30
CA ASN A 144 8.75 7.44 -21.04
C ASN A 144 9.74 6.44 -21.64
N GLY A 145 9.49 5.14 -21.45
CA GLY A 145 10.35 4.08 -22.01
C GLY A 145 11.64 3.88 -21.21
N ALA A 146 11.62 4.18 -19.91
CA ALA A 146 12.72 3.82 -19.02
C ALA A 146 12.92 2.28 -19.08
N PRO A 147 14.16 1.80 -19.31
CA PRO A 147 14.42 0.38 -19.44
C PRO A 147 14.21 -0.30 -18.09
N VAL A 148 13.06 -0.94 -17.91
CA VAL A 148 12.91 -1.99 -16.92
C VAL A 148 13.76 -3.15 -17.41
N ALA A 149 14.73 -3.61 -16.61
CA ALA A 149 15.64 -4.67 -16.99
C ALA A 149 14.86 -5.85 -17.57
N ALA A 150 14.99 -6.05 -18.87
CA ALA A 150 14.29 -7.08 -19.62
C ALA A 150 14.76 -8.45 -19.11
N THR A 151 14.03 -9.02 -18.16
CA THR A 151 14.08 -10.45 -17.94
C THR A 151 13.27 -11.04 -19.08
N THR A 152 13.96 -11.60 -20.07
CA THR A 152 13.36 -12.37 -21.16
C THR A 152 12.57 -13.52 -20.56
N VAL A 153 11.26 -13.31 -20.39
CA VAL A 153 10.32 -14.39 -20.11
C VAL A 153 10.05 -15.05 -21.45
N ALA A 154 10.51 -16.29 -21.60
CA ALA A 154 10.00 -17.17 -22.64
C ALA A 154 8.53 -17.45 -22.30
N SER A 155 7.60 -16.68 -22.86
CA SER A 155 6.19 -16.99 -22.81
C SER A 155 5.96 -18.24 -23.66
N THR A 156 5.62 -19.35 -23.03
CA THR A 156 4.90 -20.40 -23.74
C THR A 156 3.50 -19.83 -23.96
N GLU A 157 3.12 -19.59 -25.21
CA GLU A 157 1.83 -18.99 -25.57
C GLU A 157 0.67 -19.79 -24.95
N VAL A 158 -0.03 -19.19 -23.99
CA VAL A 158 -1.37 -19.64 -23.61
C VAL A 158 -2.31 -19.15 -24.71
N ASP A 159 -2.95 -20.08 -25.42
CA ASP A 159 -3.95 -19.76 -26.47
C ASP A 159 -4.99 -18.79 -25.89
N PRO A 160 -5.17 -17.57 -26.46
CA PRO A 160 -6.15 -16.60 -25.99
C PRO A 160 -7.58 -17.16 -25.88
N GLY A 161 -7.93 -18.18 -26.68
CA GLY A 161 -9.21 -18.87 -26.61
C GLY A 161 -9.39 -19.72 -25.35
N VAL A 162 -8.32 -20.24 -24.74
CA VAL A 162 -8.38 -20.99 -23.48
C VAL A 162 -8.72 -20.06 -22.32
N GLU A 163 -8.14 -18.86 -22.29
CA GLU A 163 -8.42 -17.87 -21.24
C GLU A 163 -9.85 -17.30 -21.37
N LEU A 164 -10.29 -17.00 -22.59
CA LEU A 164 -11.67 -16.57 -22.83
C LEU A 164 -12.68 -17.67 -22.46
N GLY A 165 -12.36 -18.93 -22.81
CA GLY A 165 -13.14 -20.10 -22.43
C GLY A 165 -13.26 -20.28 -20.92
N LYS A 166 -12.17 -20.05 -20.17
CA LYS A 166 -12.15 -20.07 -18.70
C LYS A 166 -13.10 -19.04 -18.11
N GLN A 167 -13.12 -17.82 -18.62
CA GLN A 167 -14.00 -16.75 -18.15
C GLN A 167 -15.48 -17.10 -18.39
N ILE A 168 -15.81 -17.58 -19.59
CA ILE A 168 -17.18 -18.00 -19.93
C ILE A 168 -17.62 -19.18 -19.07
N PHE A 169 -16.74 -20.17 -18.87
CA PHE A 169 -17.00 -21.32 -17.99
C PHE A 169 -17.26 -20.87 -16.54
N LYS A 170 -16.43 -19.98 -15.99
CA LYS A 170 -16.60 -19.44 -14.63
C LYS A 170 -17.95 -18.71 -14.47
N ALA A 171 -18.36 -17.96 -15.48
CA ALA A 171 -19.59 -17.18 -15.44
C ALA A 171 -20.87 -18.02 -15.61
N ASN A 172 -20.83 -19.08 -16.45
CA ASN A 172 -22.05 -19.75 -16.91
C ASN A 172 -22.16 -21.23 -16.50
N CYS A 173 -21.04 -21.91 -16.25
CA CYS A 173 -20.99 -23.38 -16.13
C CYS A 173 -20.54 -23.84 -14.74
N ALA A 174 -19.62 -23.10 -14.11
CA ALA A 174 -18.96 -23.48 -12.85
C ALA A 174 -19.90 -23.59 -11.64
N ALA A 175 -21.10 -23.02 -11.72
CA ALA A 175 -22.13 -23.17 -10.69
C ALA A 175 -22.64 -24.62 -10.56
N CYS A 176 -22.61 -25.39 -11.65
CA CYS A 176 -23.13 -26.75 -11.71
C CYS A 176 -22.07 -27.80 -12.05
N HIS A 177 -21.04 -27.43 -12.82
CA HIS A 177 -19.99 -28.34 -13.28
C HIS A 177 -18.62 -28.01 -12.69
N LYS A 178 -17.80 -29.03 -12.48
CA LYS A 178 -16.36 -28.90 -12.18
C LYS A 178 -15.53 -29.39 -13.38
N LEU A 179 -14.27 -28.96 -13.44
CA LEU A 179 -13.31 -29.57 -14.37
C LEU A 179 -13.11 -31.04 -13.99
N GLU A 180 -12.77 -31.30 -12.74
CA GLU A 180 -12.60 -32.64 -12.18
C GLU A 180 -13.56 -32.88 -11.01
N GLY A 181 -14.10 -34.09 -10.90
CA GLY A 181 -15.01 -34.47 -9.82
C GLY A 181 -16.47 -34.01 -10.00
N LYS A 182 -17.36 -34.56 -9.17
CA LYS A 182 -18.81 -34.34 -9.27
C LYS A 182 -19.25 -33.09 -8.48
N LEU A 183 -20.20 -32.33 -9.02
CA LEU A 183 -20.93 -31.26 -8.32
C LEU A 183 -22.45 -31.49 -8.44
N ILE A 184 -23.13 -30.71 -9.29
CA ILE A 184 -24.53 -30.92 -9.66
C ILE A 184 -24.57 -31.66 -11.00
N GLY A 185 -23.73 -31.25 -11.95
CA GLY A 185 -23.44 -31.96 -13.18
C GLY A 185 -22.16 -32.82 -13.08
N PRO A 186 -21.88 -33.65 -14.10
CA PRO A 186 -20.63 -34.41 -14.19
C PRO A 186 -19.42 -33.50 -14.42
N GLU A 187 -18.23 -34.07 -14.19
CA GLU A 187 -16.94 -33.45 -14.52
C GLU A 187 -16.79 -33.24 -16.04
N LEU A 188 -16.13 -32.15 -16.44
CA LEU A 188 -16.03 -31.73 -17.84
C LEU A 188 -14.61 -31.66 -18.41
N LEU A 189 -13.57 -31.91 -17.61
CA LEU A 189 -12.21 -31.95 -18.11
C LEU A 189 -12.06 -33.08 -19.13
N LYS A 190 -11.47 -32.74 -20.29
CA LYS A 190 -11.30 -33.60 -21.46
C LYS A 190 -12.61 -34.17 -22.02
N ILE A 191 -13.73 -33.49 -21.81
CA ILE A 191 -15.02 -33.93 -22.39
C ILE A 191 -14.99 -33.99 -23.93
N THR A 192 -14.15 -33.16 -24.55
CA THR A 192 -13.90 -33.14 -26.01
C THR A 192 -13.21 -34.40 -26.53
N GLU A 193 -12.56 -35.19 -25.67
CA GLU A 193 -12.04 -36.52 -26.02
C GLU A 193 -13.13 -37.60 -25.91
N LYS A 194 -14.12 -37.38 -25.05
CA LYS A 194 -15.20 -38.32 -24.75
C LYS A 194 -16.43 -38.14 -25.65
N ARG A 195 -16.58 -36.98 -26.30
CA ARG A 195 -17.78 -36.58 -27.06
C ARG A 195 -17.41 -35.75 -28.28
N GLU A 196 -18.21 -35.88 -29.33
CA GLU A 196 -18.00 -35.14 -30.57
C GLU A 196 -18.24 -33.64 -30.37
N HIS A 197 -17.36 -32.81 -30.93
CA HIS A 197 -17.37 -31.36 -30.77
C HIS A 197 -18.67 -30.71 -31.27
N SER A 198 -19.20 -31.19 -32.41
CA SER A 198 -20.47 -30.73 -33.00
C SER A 198 -21.67 -31.01 -32.08
N TRP A 199 -21.69 -32.20 -31.46
CA TRP A 199 -22.71 -32.61 -30.51
C TRP A 199 -22.65 -31.77 -29.22
N LEU A 200 -21.44 -31.54 -28.68
CA LEU A 200 -21.26 -30.70 -27.49
C LEU A 200 -21.76 -29.26 -27.75
N LYS A 201 -21.48 -28.71 -28.93
CA LYS A 201 -21.98 -27.38 -29.31
C LYS A 201 -23.51 -27.34 -29.38
N ALA A 202 -24.14 -28.34 -30.00
CA ALA A 202 -25.60 -28.43 -30.06
C ALA A 202 -26.23 -28.58 -28.66
N TRP A 203 -25.63 -29.40 -27.79
CA TRP A 203 -26.09 -29.63 -26.43
C TRP A 203 -26.01 -28.38 -25.55
N ILE A 204 -24.88 -27.64 -25.60
CA ILE A 204 -24.70 -26.40 -24.82
C ILE A 204 -25.70 -25.33 -25.28
N LYS A 205 -25.94 -25.21 -26.59
CA LYS A 205 -26.80 -24.18 -27.16
C LYS A 205 -28.27 -24.43 -26.87
N ASP A 206 -28.74 -25.65 -27.11
CA ASP A 206 -30.13 -26.05 -26.84
C ASP A 206 -30.25 -27.58 -26.62
N ASN A 207 -30.02 -28.02 -25.39
CA ASN A 207 -30.17 -29.42 -25.01
C ASN A 207 -31.61 -29.94 -25.19
N ASN A 208 -32.63 -29.09 -25.00
CA ASN A 208 -34.02 -29.50 -25.12
C ASN A 208 -34.37 -29.82 -26.58
N ALA A 209 -33.88 -29.02 -27.53
CA ALA A 209 -34.03 -29.32 -28.96
C ALA A 209 -33.33 -30.63 -29.36
N LEU A 210 -32.16 -30.92 -28.80
CA LEU A 210 -31.41 -32.16 -29.09
C LEU A 210 -32.12 -33.40 -28.51
N VAL A 211 -32.74 -33.28 -27.34
CA VAL A 211 -33.60 -34.33 -26.78
C VAL A 211 -34.86 -34.52 -27.64
N ALA A 212 -35.49 -33.43 -28.06
CA ALA A 212 -36.69 -33.43 -28.88
C ALA A 212 -36.46 -34.01 -30.29
N SER A 213 -35.25 -33.88 -30.85
CA SER A 213 -34.88 -34.49 -32.13
C SER A 213 -34.75 -36.02 -32.06
N GLY A 214 -34.87 -36.60 -30.86
CA GLY A 214 -34.82 -38.04 -30.65
C GLY A 214 -33.39 -38.59 -30.47
N ASP A 215 -32.40 -37.73 -30.22
CA ASP A 215 -31.04 -38.16 -29.92
C ASP A 215 -31.03 -39.03 -28.65
N LYS A 216 -30.48 -40.25 -28.78
CA LYS A 216 -30.51 -41.23 -27.69
C LYS A 216 -29.59 -40.84 -26.53
N LEU A 217 -28.45 -40.22 -26.83
CA LEU A 217 -27.47 -39.81 -25.84
C LEU A 217 -27.98 -38.60 -25.05
N ALA A 218 -28.61 -37.64 -25.72
CA ALA A 218 -29.24 -36.48 -25.13
C ALA A 218 -30.28 -36.88 -24.07
N LYS A 219 -31.12 -37.88 -24.39
CA LYS A 219 -32.11 -38.45 -23.45
C LYS A 219 -31.47 -39.11 -22.24
N GLU A 220 -30.46 -39.96 -22.47
CA GLU A 220 -29.73 -40.63 -21.39
C GLU A 220 -29.06 -39.64 -20.42
N VAL A 221 -28.46 -38.57 -20.96
CA VAL A 221 -27.84 -37.51 -20.15
C VAL A 221 -28.89 -36.72 -19.35
N GLN A 222 -30.07 -36.46 -19.93
CA GLN A 222 -31.15 -35.75 -19.22
C GLN A 222 -31.82 -36.63 -18.14
N GLU A 223 -31.99 -37.93 -18.39
CA GLU A 223 -32.59 -38.87 -17.43
C GLU A 223 -31.65 -39.22 -16.25
N SER A 224 -30.33 -39.16 -16.47
CA SER A 224 -29.33 -39.50 -15.45
C SER A 224 -29.06 -38.38 -14.44
N ASN A 225 -29.57 -37.16 -14.64
CA ASN A 225 -29.38 -36.05 -13.72
C ASN A 225 -30.70 -35.43 -13.27
N PRO A 226 -31.02 -35.39 -11.96
CA PRO A 226 -32.27 -34.82 -11.46
C PRO A 226 -32.40 -33.30 -11.66
N ALA A 227 -31.29 -32.61 -11.95
CA ALA A 227 -31.28 -31.19 -12.32
C ALA A 227 -31.08 -31.04 -13.83
N ALA A 228 -32.07 -30.50 -14.53
CA ALA A 228 -31.99 -30.22 -15.95
C ALA A 228 -30.97 -29.10 -16.23
N MET A 229 -30.12 -29.30 -17.24
CA MET A 229 -29.17 -28.27 -17.69
C MET A 229 -29.92 -27.14 -18.40
N THR A 230 -29.65 -25.89 -18.01
CA THR A 230 -30.19 -24.71 -18.71
C THR A 230 -29.60 -24.59 -20.12
N PRO A 231 -30.38 -24.30 -21.17
CA PRO A 231 -29.84 -24.02 -22.50
C PRO A 231 -29.16 -22.63 -22.55
N PHE A 232 -28.11 -22.50 -23.37
CA PHE A 232 -27.34 -21.25 -23.52
C PHE A 232 -27.43 -20.68 -24.96
N PRO A 233 -28.62 -20.32 -25.46
CA PRO A 233 -28.77 -19.80 -26.83
C PRO A 233 -28.10 -18.44 -27.04
N GLN A 234 -27.76 -17.72 -25.96
CA GLN A 234 -27.08 -16.43 -25.99
C GLN A 234 -25.58 -16.52 -26.27
N LEU A 235 -24.96 -17.69 -26.11
CA LEU A 235 -23.53 -17.87 -26.41
C LEU A 235 -23.32 -18.01 -27.92
N SER A 236 -22.34 -17.29 -28.45
CA SER A 236 -21.95 -17.44 -29.85
C SER A 236 -21.25 -18.77 -30.09
N ASP A 237 -21.14 -19.19 -31.36
CA ASP A 237 -20.43 -20.43 -31.69
C ASP A 237 -18.94 -20.35 -31.34
N GLU A 238 -18.34 -19.15 -31.39
CA GLU A 238 -16.97 -18.88 -30.98
C GLU A 238 -16.80 -18.95 -29.46
N ASP A 239 -17.76 -18.43 -28.69
CA ASP A 239 -17.76 -18.54 -27.22
C ASP A 239 -17.79 -19.99 -26.77
N ILE A 240 -18.65 -20.80 -27.41
CA ILE A 240 -18.74 -22.23 -27.12
C ILE A 240 -17.43 -22.94 -27.50
N ASP A 241 -16.82 -22.60 -28.63
CA ASP A 241 -15.53 -23.18 -29.04
C ASP A 241 -14.41 -22.83 -28.04
N ASN A 242 -14.38 -21.60 -27.54
CA ASN A 242 -13.42 -21.18 -26.52
C ASN A 242 -13.65 -21.95 -25.21
N VAL A 243 -14.90 -22.14 -24.77
CA VAL A 243 -15.21 -22.99 -23.61
C VAL A 243 -14.72 -24.42 -23.84
N LEU A 244 -14.97 -25.01 -25.02
CA LEU A 244 -14.52 -26.39 -25.33
C LEU A 244 -13.00 -26.51 -25.39
N LYS A 245 -12.28 -25.49 -25.87
CA LYS A 245 -10.81 -25.41 -25.79
C LYS A 245 -10.33 -25.42 -24.34
N TYR A 246 -10.94 -24.60 -23.48
CA TYR A 246 -10.62 -24.60 -22.05
C TYR A 246 -10.88 -25.96 -21.40
N LEU A 247 -12.03 -26.59 -21.67
CA LEU A 247 -12.36 -27.91 -21.13
C LEU A 247 -11.42 -29.02 -21.62
N ALA A 248 -10.75 -28.85 -22.76
CA ALA A 248 -9.76 -29.81 -23.25
C ALA A 248 -8.45 -29.78 -22.45
N VAL A 249 -8.06 -28.62 -21.90
CA VAL A 249 -6.74 -28.41 -21.28
C VAL A 249 -6.78 -28.12 -19.77
N GLY A 250 -7.89 -27.59 -19.24
CA GLY A 250 -8.06 -27.24 -17.84
C GLY A 250 -7.34 -25.95 -17.41
N ASP A 251 -7.14 -25.78 -16.10
CA ASP A 251 -6.43 -24.63 -15.54
C ASP A 251 -4.92 -24.73 -15.81
N VAL A 252 -4.45 -23.98 -16.82
CA VAL A 252 -3.03 -23.76 -17.09
C VAL A 252 -2.48 -22.74 -16.10
N GLN A 253 -1.54 -23.19 -15.25
CA GLN A 253 -0.89 -22.36 -14.21
C GLN A 253 0.19 -21.44 -14.83
N PRO A 254 0.12 -20.11 -14.63
CA PRO A 254 1.30 -19.26 -14.73
C PRO A 254 2.22 -19.55 -13.54
N ALA A 255 3.52 -19.76 -13.79
CA ALA A 255 4.49 -19.96 -12.73
C ALA A 255 4.57 -18.74 -11.80
N ALA A 256 4.49 -18.98 -10.48
CA ALA A 256 4.52 -17.98 -9.43
C ALA A 256 5.77 -17.09 -9.50
N VAL A 257 5.56 -15.76 -9.50
CA VAL A 257 6.62 -14.77 -9.38
C VAL A 257 6.83 -14.47 -7.89
N ALA A 258 7.93 -14.96 -7.33
CA ALA A 258 8.37 -14.56 -6.00
C ALA A 258 8.70 -13.06 -6.02
N THR A 259 7.93 -12.27 -5.27
CA THR A 259 8.16 -10.83 -5.13
C THR A 259 9.08 -10.59 -3.93
N THR A 260 10.34 -10.24 -4.19
CA THR A 260 11.22 -9.65 -3.16
C THR A 260 10.90 -8.17 -3.03
N THR A 261 10.35 -7.78 -1.88
CA THR A 261 10.06 -6.38 -1.52
C THR A 261 11.34 -5.55 -1.43
N ALA A 262 11.44 -4.51 -2.25
CA ALA A 262 12.47 -3.48 -2.16
C ALA A 262 12.11 -2.49 -1.03
N GLY A 263 12.82 -2.60 0.10
CA GLY A 263 12.73 -1.66 1.22
C GLY A 263 13.80 -0.59 1.11
N SER A 264 13.41 0.63 0.73
CA SER A 264 14.25 1.82 0.92
C SER A 264 13.43 3.06 1.30
N GLU A 265 12.21 3.23 0.77
CA GLU A 265 11.38 4.41 1.08
C GLU A 265 10.53 4.29 2.35
N GLU A 266 10.15 3.08 2.78
CA GLU A 266 9.40 2.87 4.03
C GLU A 266 10.19 3.24 5.31
N ILE A 267 11.51 3.41 5.21
CA ILE A 267 12.39 3.63 6.35
C ILE A 267 12.21 5.05 6.93
N PHE A 268 11.87 6.04 6.10
CA PHE A 268 11.80 7.44 6.54
C PHE A 268 10.41 7.88 7.04
N ASN A 269 9.35 7.20 6.62
CA ASN A 269 7.96 7.60 6.93
C ASN A 269 7.24 6.68 7.93
N LYS A 270 7.87 5.61 8.43
CA LYS A 270 7.29 4.76 9.49
C LYS A 270 7.53 5.36 10.88
N PRO A 271 6.48 5.54 11.73
CA PRO A 271 6.63 6.00 13.10
C PRO A 271 7.27 4.88 13.95
N GLY A 272 8.59 4.81 13.93
CA GLY A 272 9.40 3.81 14.64
C GLY A 272 10.71 3.49 13.93
N ILE A 273 10.73 3.50 12.59
CA ILE A 273 11.92 3.26 11.77
C ILE A 273 12.61 4.57 11.37
N GLY A 274 11.89 5.69 11.23
CA GLY A 274 12.45 7.03 10.94
C GLY A 274 13.40 7.59 12.01
N ILE A 275 13.53 6.87 13.12
CA ILE A 275 14.44 7.12 14.24
C ILE A 275 15.87 6.74 13.83
N LEU A 276 16.10 5.64 13.12
CA LEU A 276 17.45 5.18 12.77
C LEU A 276 18.17 6.07 11.73
N PRO A 277 17.53 6.54 10.65
CA PRO A 277 18.16 7.45 9.70
C PRO A 277 18.41 8.84 10.27
N SER A 278 17.46 9.39 11.04
CA SER A 278 17.64 10.69 11.70
C SER A 278 18.74 10.65 12.75
N LEU A 279 18.87 9.52 13.46
CA LEU A 279 19.99 9.24 14.37
C LEU A 279 21.32 9.14 13.61
N ALA A 280 21.36 8.42 12.47
CA ALA A 280 22.56 8.32 11.65
C ALA A 280 23.02 9.67 11.10
N ILE A 281 22.07 10.52 10.66
CA ILE A 281 22.34 11.88 10.17
C ILE A 281 22.83 12.79 11.29
N THR A 282 22.23 12.72 12.48
CA THR A 282 22.68 13.51 13.64
C THR A 282 24.05 13.06 14.15
N ILE A 283 24.33 11.76 14.18
CA ILE A 283 25.67 11.21 14.45
C ILE A 283 26.68 11.71 13.40
N LEU A 284 26.34 11.64 12.10
CA LEU A 284 27.22 12.08 11.02
C LEU A 284 27.51 13.59 11.09
N ALA A 285 26.49 14.41 11.35
CA ALA A 285 26.62 15.85 11.53
C ALA A 285 27.49 16.19 12.76
N PHE A 286 27.33 15.44 13.85
CA PHE A 286 28.15 15.57 15.04
C PHE A 286 29.62 15.19 14.79
N LEU A 287 29.87 14.09 14.07
CA LEU A 287 31.22 13.65 13.69
C LEU A 287 31.88 14.67 12.76
N LEU A 288 31.16 15.18 11.75
CA LEU A 288 31.66 16.22 10.86
C LEU A 288 31.98 17.52 11.60
N LEU A 289 31.10 17.97 12.51
CA LEU A 289 31.35 19.15 13.33
C LEU A 289 32.56 18.95 14.24
N SER A 290 32.70 17.76 14.82
CA SER A 290 33.85 17.38 15.64
C SER A 290 35.16 17.38 14.84
N ILE A 291 35.14 16.90 13.59
CA ILE A 291 36.28 16.92 12.67
C ILE A 291 36.64 18.36 12.29
N ILE A 292 35.65 19.20 11.95
CA ILE A 292 35.88 20.62 11.61
C ILE A 292 36.49 21.38 12.79
N VAL A 293 35.99 21.13 14.00
CA VAL A 293 36.50 21.73 15.23
C VAL A 293 37.93 21.24 15.50
N ALA A 294 38.19 19.93 15.45
CA ALA A 294 39.54 19.38 15.63
C ALA A 294 40.54 19.96 14.61
N ALA A 295 40.15 20.03 13.34
CA ALA A 295 40.96 20.60 12.26
C ALA A 295 41.22 22.11 12.40
N THR A 296 40.32 22.84 13.07
CA THR A 296 40.45 24.30 13.27
C THR A 296 41.11 24.68 14.60
N THR A 297 41.04 23.82 15.63
CA THR A 297 41.65 24.07 16.95
C THR A 297 43.06 23.50 17.10
N ASN A 298 43.41 22.43 16.37
CA ASN A 298 44.73 21.77 16.48
C ASN A 298 45.81 22.37 15.57
N LYS A 299 45.62 23.58 15.05
CA LYS A 299 46.65 24.24 14.22
C LYS A 299 47.76 24.84 15.08
N LYS A 300 48.55 24.00 15.76
CA LYS A 300 49.94 24.32 16.11
C LYS A 300 50.81 23.81 14.98
N VAL A 301 51.25 24.74 14.13
CA VAL A 301 52.40 24.51 13.26
C VAL A 301 53.63 24.61 14.15
N GLU A 302 54.08 23.49 14.70
CA GLU A 302 55.49 23.32 15.07
C GLU A 302 56.07 22.30 14.09
N GLU A 303 57.13 22.71 13.41
CA GLU A 303 57.84 21.91 12.42
C GLU A 303 58.42 20.67 13.10
N GLY A 304 57.99 19.49 12.65
CA GLY A 304 58.64 18.20 12.91
C GLY A 304 58.07 17.43 14.10
N GLU A 305 57.01 16.65 13.85
CA GLU A 305 56.89 15.24 14.25
C GLU A 305 55.55 14.70 13.72
N GLU A 306 55.62 13.73 12.81
CA GLU A 306 54.48 12.98 12.32
C GLU A 306 54.03 11.99 13.41
N GLU A 307 53.20 12.43 14.35
CA GLU A 307 52.26 11.52 14.98
C GLU A 307 50.86 11.95 14.58
N SER A 308 50.22 11.17 13.72
CA SER A 308 48.78 11.24 13.54
C SER A 308 48.13 10.84 14.87
N GLU A 309 47.97 11.80 15.78
CA GLU A 309 47.18 11.57 16.99
C GLU A 309 45.79 11.10 16.55
N SER A 310 45.48 9.85 16.90
CA SER A 310 44.19 9.22 16.61
C SER A 310 43.05 10.17 16.94
N MET A 311 42.09 10.34 16.03
CA MET A 311 40.93 11.22 16.16
C MET A 311 40.24 11.08 17.53
N LEU A 312 40.19 9.86 18.05
CA LEU A 312 39.71 9.50 19.40
C LEU A 312 40.44 10.24 20.52
N LYS A 313 41.78 10.34 20.45
CA LYS A 313 42.62 11.03 21.43
C LYS A 313 42.26 12.52 21.48
N SER A 314 42.09 13.17 20.32
CA SER A 314 41.68 14.58 20.25
C SER A 314 40.28 14.84 20.84
N MET A 315 39.34 13.88 20.71
CA MET A 315 38.00 13.96 21.30
C MET A 315 38.02 13.87 22.83
N PHE A 316 38.96 13.10 23.41
CA PHE A 316 39.07 12.93 24.87
C PHE A 316 39.87 14.05 25.56
N PHE A 317 40.89 14.61 24.90
CA PHE A 317 41.79 15.59 25.54
C PHE A 317 41.44 17.07 25.27
N ASN A 318 40.62 17.37 24.25
CA ASN A 318 40.17 18.74 24.00
C ASN A 318 38.92 19.07 24.85
N PRO A 319 38.96 20.09 25.72
CA PRO A 319 37.86 20.40 26.65
C PRO A 319 36.56 20.78 25.94
N PHE A 320 36.64 21.40 24.76
CA PHE A 320 35.46 21.78 23.97
C PHE A 320 34.84 20.55 23.27
N LEU A 321 35.65 19.70 22.64
CA LEU A 321 35.17 18.45 22.03
C LEU A 321 34.60 17.48 23.07
N ARG A 322 35.22 17.39 24.26
CA ARG A 322 34.71 16.59 25.37
C ARG A 322 33.35 17.09 25.87
N PHE A 323 33.18 18.40 26.02
CA PHE A 323 31.90 19.01 26.39
C PHE A 323 30.81 18.74 25.33
N LEU A 324 31.16 18.92 24.06
CA LEU A 324 30.26 18.68 22.93
C LEU A 324 29.85 17.19 22.84
N THR A 325 30.80 16.28 23.04
CA THR A 325 30.56 14.82 23.11
C THR A 325 29.66 14.45 24.29
N LEU A 326 29.87 15.05 25.46
CA LEU A 326 29.03 14.81 26.63
C LEU A 326 27.59 15.27 26.39
N ILE A 327 27.39 16.46 25.80
CA ILE A 327 26.04 16.93 25.42
C ILE A 327 25.39 15.98 24.41
N PHE A 328 26.14 15.54 23.40
CA PHE A 328 25.62 14.64 22.38
C PHE A 328 25.20 13.29 22.97
N VAL A 329 26.01 12.70 23.85
CA VAL A 329 25.67 11.45 24.53
C VAL A 329 24.45 11.62 25.44
N LEU A 330 24.34 12.73 26.17
CA LEU A 330 23.19 12.98 27.05
C LEU A 330 21.90 13.20 26.24
N LEU A 331 21.93 14.06 25.23
CA LEU A 331 20.76 14.34 24.40
C LEU A 331 20.38 13.14 23.53
N GLY A 332 21.36 12.46 22.93
CA GLY A 332 21.15 11.25 22.15
C GLY A 332 20.62 10.11 23.01
N GLY A 333 21.18 9.92 24.21
CA GLY A 333 20.68 8.94 25.18
C GLY A 333 19.26 9.23 25.65
N ALA A 334 18.96 10.48 26.00
CA ALA A 334 17.61 10.91 26.38
C ALA A 334 16.61 10.74 25.23
N TRP A 335 17.02 11.07 24.00
CA TRP A 335 16.19 10.91 22.82
C TRP A 335 15.93 9.43 22.50
N MET A 336 16.94 8.54 22.56
CA MET A 336 16.76 7.10 22.36
C MET A 336 15.84 6.49 23.43
N LEU A 337 16.02 6.89 24.69
CA LEU A 337 15.14 6.46 25.77
C LEU A 337 13.69 6.92 25.51
N PHE A 338 13.50 8.18 25.15
CA PHE A 338 12.18 8.73 24.88
C PHE A 338 11.53 8.07 23.65
N ALA A 339 12.28 7.87 22.58
CA ALA A 339 11.88 7.12 21.40
C ALA A 339 11.41 5.70 21.74
N TRP A 340 12.19 4.98 22.55
CA TRP A 340 11.83 3.63 23.01
C TRP A 340 10.55 3.63 23.86
N LEU A 341 10.41 4.59 24.78
CA LEU A 341 9.21 4.73 25.62
C LEU A 341 7.95 5.00 24.77
N LEU A 342 8.05 5.77 23.68
CA LEU A 342 6.93 6.05 22.78
C LEU A 342 6.46 4.84 21.95
N GLN A 343 7.26 3.77 21.90
CA GLN A 343 6.94 2.55 21.15
C GLN A 343 6.35 1.44 22.05
N ILE A 344 6.25 1.69 23.36
CA ILE A 344 5.62 0.75 24.28
C ILE A 344 4.13 0.63 23.93
N ASP A 345 3.66 -0.61 23.77
CA ASP A 345 2.26 -0.96 23.45
C ASP A 345 1.77 -0.43 22.09
N VAL A 346 2.69 -0.17 21.15
CA VAL A 346 2.36 0.10 19.74
C VAL A 346 2.50 -1.20 18.95
N ASN A 347 1.37 -1.79 18.56
CA ASN A 347 1.31 -3.12 17.93
C ASN A 347 1.16 -3.07 16.40
N GLU A 348 1.63 -1.98 15.76
CA GLU A 348 1.63 -1.87 14.30
C GLU A 348 2.48 -2.97 13.67
N GLY A 349 1.97 -3.62 12.62
CA GLY A 349 2.60 -4.75 11.97
C GLY A 349 2.46 -6.08 12.70
N TYR A 350 1.73 -6.15 13.83
CA TYR A 350 1.47 -7.43 14.51
C TYR A 350 0.72 -8.39 13.57
N GLN A 351 1.32 -9.57 13.36
CA GLN A 351 0.89 -10.58 12.38
C GLN A 351 1.11 -11.99 12.98
N PRO A 352 0.17 -12.48 13.80
CA PRO A 352 0.26 -13.83 14.36
C PRO A 352 -0.14 -14.89 13.33
N ILE A 353 0.42 -16.08 13.46
CA ILE A 353 0.01 -17.25 12.68
C ILE A 353 -1.42 -17.63 13.07
N GLN A 354 -2.29 -17.76 12.07
CA GLN A 354 -3.69 -18.17 12.23
C GLN A 354 -3.83 -19.70 12.11
N PRO A 355 -4.89 -20.31 12.68
CA PRO A 355 -5.12 -21.76 12.57
C PRO A 355 -5.37 -22.24 11.13
N ILE A 356 -5.87 -21.33 10.28
CA ILE A 356 -6.11 -21.54 8.85
C ILE A 356 -5.38 -20.41 8.11
N ALA A 357 -4.66 -20.75 7.03
CA ALA A 357 -4.00 -19.77 6.16
C ALA A 357 -5.03 -19.05 5.26
N PHE A 358 -5.92 -18.29 5.89
CA PHE A 358 -6.99 -17.56 5.21
C PHE A 358 -6.45 -16.28 4.55
N SER A 359 -6.61 -16.17 3.23
CA SER A 359 -6.18 -14.99 2.47
C SER A 359 -7.32 -14.01 2.22
N HIS A 360 -7.17 -12.77 2.72
CA HIS A 360 -8.07 -11.67 2.34
C HIS A 360 -7.83 -11.21 0.90
N ALA A 361 -6.60 -11.31 0.40
CA ALA A 361 -6.26 -10.98 -0.98
C ALA A 361 -7.04 -11.83 -1.99
N VAL A 362 -7.15 -13.14 -1.77
CA VAL A 362 -7.94 -14.02 -2.65
C VAL A 362 -9.43 -13.66 -2.60
N HIS A 363 -9.97 -13.41 -1.42
CA HIS A 363 -11.41 -13.21 -1.25
C HIS A 363 -11.86 -11.79 -1.63
N ALA A 364 -11.30 -10.77 -0.99
CA ALA A 364 -11.67 -9.37 -1.21
C ALA A 364 -10.91 -8.74 -2.39
N GLY A 365 -9.68 -9.18 -2.66
CA GLY A 365 -8.85 -8.69 -3.76
C GLY A 365 -9.21 -9.31 -5.10
N ASP A 366 -8.95 -10.60 -5.29
CA ASP A 366 -9.08 -11.26 -6.59
C ASP A 366 -10.54 -11.51 -6.94
N ASN A 367 -11.30 -12.05 -5.99
CA ASN A 367 -12.72 -12.35 -6.19
C ASN A 367 -13.65 -11.17 -5.92
N LYS A 368 -13.12 -10.02 -5.49
CA LYS A 368 -13.88 -8.77 -5.26
C LYS A 368 -15.09 -8.95 -4.34
N ILE A 369 -15.00 -9.86 -3.36
CA ILE A 369 -16.07 -10.06 -2.38
C ILE A 369 -16.13 -8.82 -1.48
N ASP A 370 -17.33 -8.25 -1.35
CA ASP A 370 -17.57 -7.09 -0.49
C ASP A 370 -17.18 -7.38 0.97
N CYS A 371 -16.46 -6.45 1.62
CA CYS A 371 -15.98 -6.63 2.99
C CYS A 371 -17.12 -6.93 3.97
N GLN A 372 -18.29 -6.33 3.78
CA GLN A 372 -19.42 -6.43 4.69
C GLN A 372 -20.28 -7.67 4.42
N TYR A 373 -20.00 -8.43 3.36
CA TYR A 373 -20.60 -9.76 3.18
C TYR A 373 -20.18 -10.69 4.31
N CYS A 374 -18.88 -10.74 4.61
CA CYS A 374 -18.35 -11.52 5.74
C CYS A 374 -18.48 -10.76 7.06
N HIS A 375 -18.12 -9.48 7.09
CA HIS A 375 -18.14 -8.64 8.29
C HIS A 375 -19.43 -7.83 8.42
N SER A 376 -20.57 -8.50 8.30
CA SER A 376 -21.91 -7.87 8.24
C SER A 376 -22.29 -7.07 9.49
N SER A 377 -21.75 -7.46 10.65
CA SER A 377 -22.01 -6.78 11.93
C SER A 377 -21.40 -5.37 12.01
N ALA A 378 -20.45 -5.02 11.15
CA ALA A 378 -19.84 -3.68 11.12
C ALA A 378 -20.88 -2.56 10.95
N LYS A 379 -21.96 -2.83 10.20
CA LYS A 379 -23.05 -1.86 9.93
C LYS A 379 -23.96 -1.60 11.13
N HIS A 380 -24.13 -2.58 12.01
CA HIS A 380 -25.23 -2.59 12.97
C HIS A 380 -24.81 -2.78 14.43
N SER A 381 -23.56 -3.18 14.67
CA SER A 381 -23.06 -3.48 16.00
C SER A 381 -21.83 -2.65 16.33
N LYS A 382 -21.51 -2.58 17.62
CA LYS A 382 -20.24 -2.01 18.10
C LYS A 382 -19.04 -2.88 17.71
N THR A 383 -19.23 -4.19 17.61
CA THR A 383 -18.20 -5.16 17.24
C THR A 383 -18.45 -5.69 15.83
N SER A 384 -17.50 -5.47 14.93
CA SER A 384 -17.39 -6.25 13.70
C SER A 384 -16.79 -7.62 14.01
N GLY A 385 -17.65 -8.60 14.26
CA GLY A 385 -17.23 -9.95 14.63
C GLY A 385 -16.54 -10.70 13.50
N ILE A 386 -15.83 -11.77 13.86
CA ILE A 386 -15.30 -12.76 12.91
C ILE A 386 -16.51 -13.51 12.31
N PRO A 387 -16.58 -13.70 10.98
CA PRO A 387 -17.68 -14.43 10.35
C PRO A 387 -17.75 -15.87 10.89
N THR A 388 -18.97 -16.36 11.09
CA THR A 388 -19.18 -17.77 11.44
C THR A 388 -18.78 -18.67 10.26
N ALA A 389 -18.39 -19.91 10.54
CA ALA A 389 -18.03 -20.88 9.50
C ALA A 389 -19.17 -21.14 8.50
N ASN A 390 -20.43 -20.89 8.86
CA ASN A 390 -21.57 -20.96 7.95
C ASN A 390 -21.45 -19.99 6.75
N VAL A 391 -20.86 -18.80 6.96
CA VAL A 391 -20.62 -17.84 5.88
C VAL A 391 -19.64 -18.44 4.87
N CYS A 392 -18.57 -19.09 5.34
CA CYS A 392 -17.62 -19.79 4.48
C CYS A 392 -18.34 -20.89 3.67
N MET A 393 -19.19 -21.67 4.32
CA MET A 393 -19.91 -22.78 3.67
C MET A 393 -20.96 -22.33 2.65
N ASN A 394 -21.33 -21.06 2.56
CA ASN A 394 -22.22 -20.59 1.49
C ASN A 394 -21.56 -20.73 0.12
N CYS A 395 -20.24 -20.60 0.04
CA CYS A 395 -19.47 -20.76 -1.20
C CYS A 395 -18.66 -22.07 -1.20
N HIS A 396 -18.08 -22.46 -0.06
CA HIS A 396 -17.25 -23.65 0.05
C HIS A 396 -18.02 -24.97 0.01
N LYS A 397 -19.35 -24.99 -0.13
CA LYS A 397 -20.05 -26.26 -0.46
C LYS A 397 -19.70 -26.79 -1.85
N SER A 398 -19.44 -25.89 -2.81
CA SER A 398 -19.10 -26.22 -4.19
C SER A 398 -17.60 -26.06 -4.49
N ILE A 399 -16.87 -25.26 -3.69
CA ILE A 399 -15.45 -24.95 -3.87
C ILE A 399 -14.60 -25.83 -2.95
N SER A 400 -14.22 -27.01 -3.44
CA SER A 400 -13.44 -28.02 -2.69
C SER A 400 -11.93 -27.90 -2.83
N GLU A 401 -11.47 -27.07 -3.75
CA GLU A 401 -10.06 -26.94 -4.11
C GLU A 401 -9.73 -25.49 -4.47
N TYR A 402 -8.46 -25.15 -4.35
CA TYR A 402 -7.89 -23.87 -4.72
C TYR A 402 -7.34 -23.92 -6.15
N ASN A 403 -7.85 -23.01 -6.99
CA ASN A 403 -7.49 -22.88 -8.40
C ASN A 403 -6.98 -21.46 -8.75
N GLY A 404 -6.60 -20.67 -7.74
CA GLY A 404 -6.05 -19.31 -7.90
C GLY A 404 -4.52 -19.29 -7.96
N GLU A 405 -3.95 -18.08 -7.97
CA GLU A 405 -2.49 -17.90 -7.90
C GLU A 405 -1.96 -18.36 -6.54
N LEU A 406 -0.88 -19.15 -6.54
CA LEU A 406 -0.25 -19.61 -5.31
C LEU A 406 0.43 -18.44 -4.59
N PHE A 407 0.35 -18.42 -3.26
CA PHE A 407 0.88 -17.35 -2.43
C PHE A 407 1.64 -17.91 -1.22
N ASP A 408 2.51 -17.09 -0.62
CA ASP A 408 3.27 -17.38 0.60
C ASP A 408 4.03 -18.72 0.58
N GLY A 409 4.43 -19.17 -0.61
CA GLY A 409 5.15 -20.43 -0.81
C GLY A 409 4.29 -21.69 -0.65
N HIS A 410 2.97 -21.55 -0.51
CA HIS A 410 2.05 -22.67 -0.44
C HIS A 410 1.93 -23.40 -1.77
N THR A 411 1.93 -24.73 -1.71
CA THR A 411 1.52 -25.56 -2.85
C THR A 411 0.00 -25.59 -2.96
N LYS A 412 -0.52 -26.00 -4.12
CA LYS A 412 -1.97 -26.22 -4.28
C LYS A 412 -2.49 -27.22 -3.24
N GLU A 413 -1.73 -28.29 -3.00
CA GLU A 413 -2.07 -29.32 -2.02
C GLU A 413 -2.13 -28.78 -0.59
N ASP A 414 -1.33 -27.77 -0.26
CA ASP A 414 -1.39 -27.11 1.04
C ASP A 414 -2.68 -26.28 1.17
N LEU A 415 -3.01 -25.48 0.16
CA LEU A 415 -4.22 -24.64 0.16
C LEU A 415 -5.51 -25.50 0.14
N ASP A 416 -5.49 -26.64 -0.56
CA ASP A 416 -6.59 -27.61 -0.55
C ASP A 416 -6.79 -28.21 0.86
N LYS A 417 -5.70 -28.45 1.62
CA LYS A 417 -5.79 -28.87 3.02
C LYS A 417 -6.31 -27.76 3.94
N GLU A 418 -5.99 -26.50 3.65
CA GLU A 418 -6.53 -25.37 4.41
C GLU A 418 -8.05 -25.24 4.24
N ILE A 419 -8.58 -25.47 3.02
CA ILE A 419 -10.02 -25.57 2.78
C ILE A 419 -10.61 -26.76 3.54
N GLN A 420 -9.92 -27.91 3.57
CA GLN A 420 -10.38 -29.09 4.31
C GLN A 420 -10.55 -28.81 5.81
N LYS A 421 -9.70 -27.98 6.43
CA LYS A 421 -9.86 -27.59 7.85
C LYS A 421 -11.22 -26.93 8.13
N ILE A 422 -11.78 -26.19 7.17
CA ILE A 422 -13.12 -25.59 7.30
C ILE A 422 -14.18 -26.70 7.33
N TYR A 423 -14.06 -27.70 6.46
CA TYR A 423 -14.97 -28.85 6.44
C TYR A 423 -14.90 -29.66 7.72
N ASP A 424 -13.70 -29.86 8.25
CA ASP A 424 -13.49 -30.55 9.51
C ASP A 424 -14.08 -29.75 10.69
N ALA A 425 -14.05 -28.41 10.64
CA ALA A 425 -14.67 -27.58 11.67
C ALA A 425 -16.20 -27.71 11.69
N VAL A 426 -16.84 -27.78 10.51
CA VAL A 426 -18.31 -27.79 10.38
C VAL A 426 -18.95 -29.17 10.21
N GLY A 427 -18.14 -30.21 9.92
CA GLY A 427 -18.61 -31.56 9.61
C GLY A 427 -19.15 -31.73 8.19
N TRP A 428 -18.48 -31.18 7.17
CA TRP A 428 -18.89 -31.31 5.76
C TRP A 428 -18.19 -32.47 5.06
N ASP A 429 -18.97 -33.36 4.44
CA ASP A 429 -18.48 -34.45 3.58
C ASP A 429 -18.52 -33.99 2.12
N LYS A 430 -17.34 -33.72 1.56
CA LYS A 430 -17.19 -33.23 0.18
C LYS A 430 -17.46 -34.29 -0.89
N GLU A 431 -17.34 -35.58 -0.56
CA GLU A 431 -17.56 -36.68 -1.51
C GLU A 431 -19.05 -36.96 -1.68
N ASN A 432 -19.79 -36.95 -0.56
CA ASN A 432 -21.23 -37.16 -0.55
C ASN A 432 -22.05 -35.86 -0.61
N VAL A 433 -21.37 -34.70 -0.61
CA VAL A 433 -21.96 -33.35 -0.69
C VAL A 433 -23.04 -33.14 0.38
N LYS A 434 -22.75 -33.56 1.62
CA LYS A 434 -23.70 -33.50 2.74
C LYS A 434 -22.98 -33.23 4.06
N TYR A 435 -23.71 -32.67 5.03
CA TYR A 435 -23.21 -32.63 6.41
C TYR A 435 -23.25 -34.03 7.04
N ILE A 436 -22.24 -34.34 7.85
CA ILE A 436 -22.15 -35.59 8.59
C ILE A 436 -23.16 -35.55 9.74
N GLU A 437 -24.09 -36.52 9.76
CA GLU A 437 -25.12 -36.60 10.80
C GLU A 437 -24.49 -36.87 12.17
N GLY A 438 -24.92 -36.11 13.19
CA GLY A 438 -24.38 -36.22 14.55
C GLY A 438 -22.96 -35.68 14.74
N TYR A 439 -22.40 -34.98 13.75
CA TYR A 439 -21.05 -34.41 13.86
C TYR A 439 -21.01 -33.28 14.91
N GLN A 440 -20.10 -33.42 15.88
CA GLN A 440 -19.84 -32.36 16.85
C GLN A 440 -18.89 -31.32 16.24
N GLN A 441 -19.45 -30.18 15.85
CA GLN A 441 -18.70 -29.07 15.27
C GLN A 441 -17.60 -28.56 16.22
N LYS A 442 -16.45 -28.20 15.66
CA LYS A 442 -15.30 -27.66 16.38
C LYS A 442 -15.09 -26.21 15.94
N PRO A 443 -15.23 -25.23 16.84
CA PRO A 443 -14.96 -23.84 16.51
C PRO A 443 -13.52 -23.62 16.05
N ILE A 444 -13.32 -22.74 15.07
CA ILE A 444 -11.99 -22.32 14.66
C ILE A 444 -11.49 -21.27 15.67
N GLU A 445 -10.36 -21.57 16.32
CA GLU A 445 -9.76 -20.73 17.36
C GLU A 445 -8.90 -19.62 16.74
N TRP A 446 -9.56 -18.62 16.18
CA TRP A 446 -8.88 -17.47 15.56
C TRP A 446 -8.07 -16.65 16.58
N VAL A 447 -6.91 -16.17 16.15
CA VAL A 447 -6.09 -15.24 16.95
C VAL A 447 -6.48 -13.81 16.62
N ARG A 448 -7.03 -13.11 17.61
CA ARG A 448 -7.45 -11.71 17.43
C ARG A 448 -6.25 -10.78 17.36
N ILE A 449 -6.13 -10.07 16.24
CA ILE A 449 -5.03 -9.13 15.95
C ILE A 449 -5.29 -7.76 16.56
N HIS A 450 -6.46 -7.18 16.27
CA HIS A 450 -6.81 -5.82 16.69
C HIS A 450 -7.47 -5.82 18.07
N ASN A 451 -6.79 -5.23 19.04
CA ASN A 451 -7.29 -5.05 20.41
C ASN A 451 -7.19 -3.58 20.84
N LEU A 452 -8.14 -3.19 21.69
CA LEU A 452 -8.11 -1.95 22.45
C LEU A 452 -8.26 -2.32 23.93
N ALA A 453 -7.82 -1.44 24.82
CA ALA A 453 -8.07 -1.62 26.24
C ALA A 453 -9.57 -1.71 26.54
N ASP A 454 -9.94 -2.46 27.57
CA ASP A 454 -11.32 -2.77 27.94
C ASP A 454 -12.12 -1.54 28.39
N PHE A 455 -11.44 -0.54 28.94
CA PHE A 455 -12.03 0.76 29.26
C PHE A 455 -12.27 1.62 28.01
N ALA A 456 -11.86 1.22 26.80
CA ALA A 456 -12.18 1.98 25.59
C ALA A 456 -13.51 1.49 24.99
N TYR A 457 -14.42 2.42 24.73
CA TYR A 457 -15.66 2.18 24.01
C TYR A 457 -15.50 2.60 22.55
N TYR A 458 -15.41 1.61 21.66
CA TYR A 458 -15.44 1.82 20.22
C TYR A 458 -16.68 1.14 19.61
N ASN A 459 -17.34 1.82 18.68
CA ASN A 459 -18.52 1.31 18.00
C ASN A 459 -18.36 1.37 16.48
N HIS A 460 -18.25 0.20 15.83
CA HIS A 460 -18.11 0.10 14.38
C HIS A 460 -19.27 0.76 13.63
N SER A 461 -20.53 0.52 14.01
CA SER A 461 -21.70 1.07 13.30
C SER A 461 -21.72 2.59 13.21
N GLN A 462 -21.20 3.30 14.23
CA GLN A 462 -21.09 4.75 14.20
C GLN A 462 -20.08 5.22 13.15
N HIS A 463 -18.97 4.50 12.97
CA HIS A 463 -17.90 4.87 12.07
C HIS A 463 -18.18 4.43 10.63
N VAL A 464 -18.83 3.28 10.45
CA VAL A 464 -19.14 2.71 9.13
C VAL A 464 -20.45 3.27 8.59
N THR A 465 -21.54 3.21 9.36
CA THR A 465 -22.88 3.56 8.85
C THR A 465 -23.19 5.05 8.98
N VAL A 466 -22.81 5.67 10.10
CA VAL A 466 -23.13 7.09 10.33
C VAL A 466 -22.08 8.00 9.70
N ALA A 467 -20.80 7.72 9.94
CA ALA A 467 -19.72 8.53 9.37
C ALA A 467 -19.32 8.13 7.93
N GLY A 468 -19.74 6.96 7.44
CA GLY A 468 -19.46 6.52 6.07
C GLY A 468 -17.97 6.31 5.78
N LEU A 469 -17.17 5.94 6.79
CA LEU A 469 -15.73 5.75 6.61
C LEU A 469 -15.44 4.46 5.84
N ASP A 470 -14.53 4.54 4.87
CA ASP A 470 -13.98 3.37 4.18
C ASP A 470 -13.21 2.47 5.12
N CYS A 471 -13.39 1.14 4.99
CA CYS A 471 -12.72 0.13 5.82
C CYS A 471 -11.19 0.27 5.78
N GLN A 472 -10.64 0.58 4.59
CA GLN A 472 -9.21 0.68 4.34
C GLN A 472 -8.56 1.84 5.10
N LYS A 473 -9.32 2.88 5.43
CA LYS A 473 -8.81 4.03 6.19
C LYS A 473 -8.34 3.63 7.58
N CYS A 474 -8.91 2.57 8.16
CA CYS A 474 -8.56 2.09 9.49
C CYS A 474 -7.72 0.79 9.43
N HIS A 475 -8.07 -0.13 8.54
CA HIS A 475 -7.44 -1.46 8.47
C HIS A 475 -6.36 -1.61 7.38
N GLY A 476 -6.11 -0.55 6.60
CA GLY A 476 -5.20 -0.59 5.45
C GLY A 476 -5.80 -1.31 4.23
N PRO A 477 -5.03 -1.53 3.17
CA PRO A 477 -5.48 -2.24 1.97
C PRO A 477 -5.59 -3.75 2.22
N VAL A 478 -6.61 -4.16 2.98
CA VAL A 478 -6.83 -5.56 3.39
C VAL A 478 -7.01 -6.48 2.18
N GLU A 479 -7.56 -5.96 1.09
CA GLU A 479 -7.72 -6.65 -0.18
C GLU A 479 -6.40 -7.03 -0.87
N THR A 480 -5.25 -6.58 -0.35
CA THR A 480 -3.92 -7.01 -0.84
C THR A 480 -3.17 -7.86 0.19
N MET A 481 -3.82 -8.30 1.27
CA MET A 481 -3.19 -9.03 2.36
C MET A 481 -3.51 -10.53 2.31
N HIS A 482 -2.51 -11.36 2.02
CA HIS A 482 -2.65 -12.82 2.18
C HIS A 482 -2.66 -13.23 3.65
N GLU A 483 -1.91 -12.54 4.49
CA GLU A 483 -1.99 -12.66 5.94
C GLU A 483 -2.40 -11.32 6.56
N MET A 484 -3.36 -11.36 7.48
CA MET A 484 -3.82 -10.14 8.13
C MET A 484 -2.76 -9.62 9.09
N ARG A 485 -2.53 -8.31 9.06
CA ARG A 485 -1.62 -7.60 9.98
C ARG A 485 -2.27 -6.32 10.49
N GLN A 486 -1.88 -5.87 11.68
CA GLN A 486 -2.36 -4.58 12.19
C GLN A 486 -1.73 -3.43 11.37
N PHE A 487 -2.54 -2.69 10.62
CA PHE A 487 -2.06 -1.58 9.78
C PHE A 487 -1.94 -0.26 10.55
N SER A 488 -2.97 0.10 11.31
CA SER A 488 -2.98 1.35 12.08
C SER A 488 -2.47 1.13 13.50
N PRO A 489 -1.82 2.13 14.14
CA PRO A 489 -1.31 2.00 15.50
C PRO A 489 -2.42 1.92 16.55
N LEU A 490 -3.62 2.43 16.25
CA LEU A 490 -4.79 2.46 17.15
C LEU A 490 -4.54 3.11 18.52
N THR A 491 -3.51 3.96 18.62
CA THR A 491 -3.20 4.71 19.83
C THR A 491 -4.20 5.86 20.03
N MET A 492 -4.29 6.38 21.26
CA MET A 492 -5.20 7.48 21.56
C MET A 492 -4.92 8.73 20.71
N GLY A 493 -3.64 9.03 20.43
CA GLY A 493 -3.25 10.13 19.56
C GLY A 493 -3.82 9.99 18.15
N TRP A 494 -3.76 8.78 17.58
CA TRP A 494 -4.34 8.49 16.27
C TRP A 494 -5.87 8.71 16.25
N CYS A 495 -6.58 8.29 17.30
CA CYS A 495 -8.03 8.52 17.42
C CYS A 495 -8.36 10.02 17.48
N ILE A 496 -7.64 10.78 18.31
CA ILE A 496 -7.85 12.22 18.49
C ILE A 496 -7.59 12.98 17.19
N ASP A 497 -6.49 12.67 16.50
CA ASP A 497 -6.11 13.39 15.28
C ASP A 497 -7.06 13.06 14.12
N CYS A 498 -7.54 11.81 14.03
CA CYS A 498 -8.61 11.44 13.11
C CYS A 498 -9.89 12.25 13.39
N HIS A 499 -10.30 12.39 14.65
CA HIS A 499 -11.49 13.15 15.03
C HIS A 499 -11.35 14.67 14.80
N ARG A 500 -10.14 15.22 14.92
CA ARG A 500 -9.86 16.63 14.64
C ARG A 500 -9.98 16.98 13.17
N THR A 501 -9.64 16.05 12.29
CA THR A 501 -9.53 16.27 10.84
C THR A 501 -10.74 15.76 10.07
N THR A 502 -11.44 14.74 10.57
CA THR A 502 -12.61 14.16 9.92
C THR A 502 -13.81 15.09 10.06
N LYS A 503 -14.27 15.58 8.92
CA LYS A 503 -15.51 16.34 8.76
C LYS A 503 -16.68 15.38 8.75
N VAL A 504 -17.79 15.77 9.37
CA VAL A 504 -19.01 14.98 9.41
C VAL A 504 -20.10 15.74 8.69
N ASP A 505 -20.65 15.13 7.65
CA ASP A 505 -21.83 15.65 6.98
C ASP A 505 -23.08 15.24 7.76
N MET A 506 -23.75 16.23 8.33
CA MET A 506 -24.97 16.09 9.11
C MET A 506 -26.18 16.72 8.40
N THR A 507 -26.03 17.12 7.14
CA THR A 507 -27.01 17.94 6.45
C THR A 507 -28.22 17.15 5.93
N GLU A 508 -28.08 15.83 5.76
CA GLU A 508 -29.12 14.98 5.19
C GLU A 508 -30.26 14.62 6.18
N ASN A 509 -29.99 14.62 7.49
CA ASN A 509 -30.97 14.22 8.50
C ASN A 509 -31.51 15.45 9.25
N GLY A 510 -32.84 15.63 9.26
CA GLY A 510 -33.52 16.78 9.85
C GLY A 510 -33.22 17.04 11.34
N TYR A 511 -32.89 15.99 12.11
CA TYR A 511 -32.44 16.16 13.51
C TYR A 511 -31.02 16.74 13.60
N TYR A 512 -30.08 16.23 12.79
CA TYR A 512 -28.68 16.61 12.84
C TYR A 512 -28.38 17.91 12.10
N LYS A 513 -29.21 18.32 11.13
CA LYS A 513 -29.07 19.58 10.42
C LYS A 513 -29.10 20.80 11.35
N ASN A 514 -30.04 20.84 12.29
CA ASN A 514 -30.14 21.96 13.24
C ASN A 514 -28.91 22.05 14.17
N ILE A 515 -28.34 20.90 14.53
CA ILE A 515 -27.11 20.83 15.34
C ILE A 515 -25.91 21.26 14.51
N HIS A 516 -25.83 20.80 13.25
CA HIS A 516 -24.81 21.23 12.29
C HIS A 516 -24.79 22.73 12.13
N ASP A 517 -25.93 23.35 11.83
CA ASP A 517 -26.04 24.80 11.59
C ASP A 517 -25.63 25.61 12.84
N GLN A 518 -26.01 25.15 14.03
CA GLN A 518 -25.61 25.78 15.29
C GLN A 518 -24.12 25.67 15.56
N LEU A 519 -23.53 24.50 15.37
CA LEU A 519 -22.09 24.26 15.55
C LEU A 519 -21.27 25.00 14.49
N ALA A 520 -21.67 24.92 13.23
CA ALA A 520 -21.09 25.66 12.11
C ALA A 520 -21.06 27.17 12.40
N LYS A 521 -22.19 27.74 12.86
CA LYS A 521 -22.28 29.14 13.26
C LYS A 521 -21.39 29.47 14.48
N LYS A 522 -21.37 28.61 15.49
CA LYS A 522 -20.57 28.80 16.71
C LYS A 522 -19.07 28.82 16.42
N TYR A 523 -18.60 27.94 15.55
CA TYR A 523 -17.18 27.79 15.22
C TYR A 523 -16.76 28.59 13.98
N GLY A 524 -17.70 29.21 13.27
CA GLY A 524 -17.43 29.98 12.04
C GLY A 524 -16.96 29.10 10.87
N VAL A 525 -17.38 27.84 10.82
CA VAL A 525 -17.00 26.87 9.79
C VAL A 525 -18.21 26.41 8.99
N LYS A 526 -18.01 25.97 7.75
CA LYS A 526 -19.08 25.37 6.93
C LYS A 526 -19.34 23.90 7.26
N GLU A 527 -18.28 23.18 7.61
CA GLU A 527 -18.30 21.75 7.91
C GLU A 527 -17.73 21.54 9.31
N VAL A 528 -18.45 20.77 10.13
CA VAL A 528 -18.11 20.51 11.52
C VAL A 528 -17.30 19.21 11.59
N THR A 529 -16.25 19.19 12.42
CA THR A 529 -15.45 17.98 12.64
C THR A 529 -16.01 17.13 13.77
N ALA A 530 -15.65 15.84 13.82
CA ALA A 530 -16.03 14.95 14.92
C ALA A 530 -15.61 15.53 16.28
N ALA A 531 -14.44 16.17 16.35
CA ALA A 531 -13.98 16.88 17.54
C ALA A 531 -14.90 18.03 17.97
N GLN A 532 -15.39 18.83 17.01
CA GLN A 532 -16.28 19.96 17.29
C GLN A 532 -17.69 19.54 17.73
N MET A 533 -18.10 18.31 17.41
CA MET A 533 -19.33 17.69 17.94
C MET A 533 -19.16 17.12 19.37
N GLY A 534 -17.95 17.26 19.94
CA GLY A 534 -17.63 16.69 21.25
C GLY A 534 -17.15 15.24 21.19
N GLY A 535 -16.65 14.78 20.05
CA GLY A 535 -15.99 13.46 19.90
C GLY A 535 -14.62 13.35 20.57
N LEU A 536 -14.27 14.30 21.46
CA LEU A 536 -13.05 14.31 22.28
C LEU A 536 -13.36 14.35 23.78
N GLU A 537 -14.62 14.11 24.17
CA GLU A 537 -15.04 14.05 25.57
C GLU A 537 -14.73 12.67 26.16
N CYS A 538 -14.05 12.62 27.31
CA CYS A 538 -13.62 11.36 27.94
C CYS A 538 -14.77 10.36 28.13
N GLY A 539 -15.95 10.84 28.54
CA GLY A 539 -17.13 10.01 28.79
C GLY A 539 -17.80 9.41 27.56
N LYS A 540 -17.40 9.82 26.34
CA LYS A 540 -17.91 9.22 25.09
C LYS A 540 -16.98 8.15 24.53
N CYS A 541 -15.74 8.11 25.00
CA CYS A 541 -14.70 7.21 24.50
C CYS A 541 -14.34 6.10 25.49
N HIS A 542 -14.59 6.28 26.79
CA HIS A 542 -14.13 5.36 27.82
C HIS A 542 -15.19 4.80 28.78
N TYR A 543 -16.43 5.28 28.67
CA TYR A 543 -17.58 4.90 29.51
C TYR A 543 -18.85 4.88 28.66
#